data_AF-A0A8T3QZM4-F1
#
_entry.id   AF-A0A8T3QZM4-F1
#
_cell.length_a   1.000
_cell.length_b   1.000
_cell.length_c   1.000
_cell.angle_alpha   90.00
_cell.angle_beta   90.00
_cell.angle_gamma   90.00
#
_symmetry.space_group_name_H-M   'P 1'
#
loop_
_entity.id
_entity.type
_entity.pdbx_description
1 polymer ?
#
loop_
_entity_poly.entity_id
_entity_poly.type
_entity_poly.pdbx_seq_one_letter_code
_entity_poly.pdbx_strand_id
1 'polypeptide(L)'
;QQFLVFFLLMPAYIPLSIATFSIIGEKQARTLEPVLATPIRTAELLAGKAIAALVPGVVAGWVTYIAFVVLASVVYGPNLFGVVTDGSWLAGVFALGPAVGLSSVVAGVIVSSRVNDPRVAQQIGGIVVVPIIGMTLLQATGTVLVGVSGFLLLAAIVLAISVVGLRIGVALFDREAILTRWR
;
A
#
# COMPACT_ATOMS: atom_id res chain seq x y z
N GLN A 1 11.38 -3.98 -18.62
CA GLN A 1 11.40 -3.24 -17.34
C GLN A 1 10.16 -2.36 -17.14
N GLN A 2 9.63 -1.69 -18.18
CA GLN A 2 8.47 -0.79 -18.08
C GLN A 2 7.20 -1.42 -17.46
N PHE A 3 6.97 -2.72 -17.68
CA PHE A 3 5.79 -3.42 -17.15
C PHE A 3 5.81 -3.71 -15.64
N LEU A 4 6.98 -3.63 -14.99
CA LEU A 4 7.13 -3.88 -13.54
C LEU A 4 6.21 -3.00 -12.72
N VAL A 5 6.05 -1.75 -13.14
CA VAL A 5 5.30 -0.75 -12.38
C VAL A 5 3.79 -1.08 -12.32
N PHE A 6 3.25 -1.82 -13.30
CA PHE A 6 1.87 -2.32 -13.21
C PHE A 6 1.70 -3.34 -12.07
N PHE A 7 2.74 -4.10 -11.72
CA PHE A 7 2.71 -4.99 -10.56
C PHE A 7 2.67 -4.24 -9.24
N LEU A 8 3.10 -2.97 -9.20
CA LEU A 8 3.00 -2.12 -8.01
C LEU A 8 1.57 -1.65 -7.73
N LEU A 9 0.65 -1.74 -8.70
CA LEU A 9 -0.75 -1.38 -8.50
C LEU A 9 -1.48 -2.34 -7.55
N MET A 10 -1.11 -3.61 -7.56
CA MET A 10 -1.71 -4.63 -6.69
C MET A 10 -1.45 -4.35 -5.20
N PRO A 11 -0.18 -4.23 -4.74
CA PRO A 11 0.11 -3.85 -3.37
C PRO A 11 -0.30 -2.40 -3.08
N ALA A 12 -0.51 -1.54 -4.07
CA ALA A 12 -1.09 -0.21 -3.82
C ALA A 12 -2.60 -0.26 -3.50
N TYR A 13 -3.38 -1.02 -4.27
CA TYR A 13 -4.84 -0.92 -4.22
C TYR A 13 -5.48 -1.87 -3.21
N ILE A 14 -5.00 -3.11 -3.10
CA ILE A 14 -5.60 -4.12 -2.22
C ILE A 14 -5.49 -3.68 -0.74
N PRO A 15 -4.30 -3.33 -0.21
CA PRO A 15 -4.17 -2.86 1.16
C PRO A 15 -4.93 -1.56 1.42
N LEU A 16 -4.98 -0.64 0.45
CA LEU A 16 -5.75 0.60 0.57
C LEU A 16 -7.24 0.30 0.79
N SER A 17 -7.82 -0.58 -0.01
CA SER A 17 -9.21 -0.98 0.13
C SER A 17 -9.47 -1.54 1.54
N ILE A 18 -8.66 -2.48 2.01
CA ILE A 18 -8.82 -3.08 3.34
C ILE A 18 -8.65 -2.05 4.45
N ALA A 19 -7.64 -1.18 4.34
CA ALA A 19 -7.36 -0.14 5.32
C ALA A 19 -8.51 0.88 5.44
N THR A 20 -9.12 1.27 4.31
CA THR A 20 -10.26 2.20 4.33
C THR A 20 -11.49 1.62 5.02
N PHE A 21 -11.76 0.32 4.83
CA PHE A 21 -12.84 -0.38 5.52
C PHE A 21 -12.54 -0.66 7.00
N SER A 22 -11.27 -0.73 7.41
CA SER A 22 -10.91 -1.07 8.80
C SER A 22 -11.43 -0.06 9.83
N ILE A 23 -11.50 1.23 9.50
CA ILE A 23 -12.08 2.25 10.40
C ILE A 23 -13.56 2.48 10.08
N ILE A 24 -13.91 2.63 8.81
CA ILE A 24 -15.30 2.95 8.44
C ILE A 24 -16.25 1.78 8.72
N GLY A 25 -15.81 0.54 8.51
CA GLY A 25 -16.60 -0.65 8.84
C GLY A 25 -16.91 -0.75 10.32
N GLU A 26 -15.95 -0.41 11.19
CA GLU A 26 -16.18 -0.38 12.63
C GLU A 26 -17.06 0.81 13.07
N LYS A 27 -17.00 1.94 12.35
CA LYS A 27 -17.99 3.04 12.51
C LYS A 27 -19.40 2.54 12.21
N GLN A 28 -19.58 1.90 11.06
CA GLN A 28 -20.88 1.39 10.62
C GLN A 28 -21.42 0.29 11.53
N ALA A 29 -20.55 -0.57 12.05
CA ALA A 29 -20.90 -1.64 12.99
C ALA A 29 -21.05 -1.17 14.45
N ARG A 30 -20.78 0.11 14.76
CA ARG A 30 -20.73 0.68 16.12
C ARG A 30 -19.81 -0.09 17.09
N THR A 31 -18.73 -0.67 16.56
CA THR A 31 -17.75 -1.43 17.35
C THR A 31 -16.52 -0.62 17.73
N LEU A 32 -16.38 0.61 17.21
CA LEU A 32 -15.25 1.49 17.56
C LEU A 32 -15.20 1.87 19.04
N GLU A 33 -16.34 2.14 19.66
CA GLU A 33 -16.42 2.55 21.06
C GLU A 33 -15.84 1.48 22.01
N PRO A 34 -16.26 0.20 21.94
CA PRO A 34 -15.60 -0.88 22.68
C PRO A 34 -14.10 -1.02 22.38
N VAL A 35 -13.68 -0.89 21.12
CA VAL A 35 -12.27 -1.06 20.72
C VAL A 35 -11.41 0.05 21.32
N LEU A 36 -11.89 1.29 21.34
CA LEU A 36 -11.17 2.43 21.92
C LEU A 36 -11.15 2.42 23.45
N ALA A 37 -12.08 1.70 24.10
CA ALA A 37 -12.11 1.49 25.54
C ALA A 37 -11.10 0.43 26.02
N THR A 38 -10.50 -0.35 25.12
CA THR A 38 -9.46 -1.32 25.49
C THR A 38 -8.16 -0.62 25.92
N PRO A 39 -7.38 -1.21 26.85
CA PRO A 39 -6.15 -0.61 27.37
C PRO A 39 -4.97 -0.69 26.39
N ILE A 40 -5.21 -0.60 25.08
CA ILE A 40 -4.20 -0.61 24.01
C ILE A 40 -3.83 0.82 23.62
N ARG A 41 -2.57 1.07 23.26
CA ARG A 41 -2.14 2.39 22.79
C ARG A 41 -2.66 2.64 21.37
N THR A 42 -2.95 3.89 21.02
CA THR A 42 -3.42 4.23 19.65
C THR A 42 -2.41 3.81 18.58
N ALA A 43 -1.12 3.94 18.89
CA ALA A 43 -0.04 3.48 18.02
C ALA A 43 -0.11 1.97 17.77
N GLU A 44 -0.37 1.16 18.80
CA GLU A 44 -0.47 -0.29 18.69
C GLU A 44 -1.71 -0.70 17.91
N LEU A 45 -2.85 -0.05 18.17
CA LEU A 45 -4.10 -0.28 17.43
C LEU A 45 -3.94 0.03 15.94
N LEU A 46 -3.42 1.20 15.59
CA LEU A 46 -3.26 1.61 14.20
C LEU A 46 -2.19 0.79 13.49
N ALA A 47 -1.08 0.46 14.16
CA ALA A 47 -0.06 -0.42 13.59
C ALA A 47 -0.60 -1.83 13.34
N GLY A 48 -1.37 -2.39 14.28
CA GLY A 48 -2.01 -3.70 14.14
C GLY A 48 -2.96 -3.74 12.95
N LYS A 49 -3.85 -2.75 12.83
CA LYS A 49 -4.74 -2.60 11.66
C LYS A 49 -3.96 -2.43 10.36
N ALA A 50 -2.88 -1.65 10.41
CA ALA A 50 -2.07 -1.41 9.23
C ALA A 50 -1.40 -2.70 8.73
N ILE A 51 -0.81 -3.48 9.63
CA ILE A 51 -0.20 -4.77 9.28
C ILE A 51 -1.26 -5.75 8.78
N ALA A 52 -2.42 -5.83 9.45
CA ALA A 52 -3.53 -6.70 9.03
C ALA A 52 -4.05 -6.37 7.63
N ALA A 53 -4.05 -5.09 7.23
CA ALA A 53 -4.41 -4.67 5.88
C ALA A 53 -3.26 -4.86 4.86
N LEU A 54 -2.02 -4.69 5.28
CA LEU A 54 -0.84 -4.78 4.42
C LEU A 54 -0.58 -6.21 3.93
N VAL A 55 -0.57 -7.17 4.85
CA VAL A 55 -0.20 -8.57 4.60
C VAL A 55 -0.97 -9.17 3.42
N PRO A 56 -2.33 -9.16 3.39
CA PRO A 56 -3.06 -9.78 2.29
C PRO A 56 -2.77 -9.14 0.93
N GLY A 57 -2.58 -7.82 0.85
CA GLY A 57 -2.31 -7.17 -0.43
C GLY A 57 -0.86 -7.34 -0.93
N VAL A 58 0.12 -7.41 -0.02
CA VAL A 58 1.51 -7.75 -0.38
C VAL A 58 1.61 -9.20 -0.84
N VAL A 59 0.99 -10.13 -0.10
CA VAL A 59 0.95 -11.55 -0.46
C VAL A 59 0.25 -11.73 -1.81
N ALA A 60 -0.87 -11.06 -2.05
CA ALA A 60 -1.54 -11.09 -3.35
C ALA A 60 -0.61 -10.61 -4.47
N GLY A 61 0.13 -9.50 -4.26
CA GLY A 61 1.13 -9.01 -5.22
C GLY A 61 2.23 -10.04 -5.52
N TRP A 62 2.77 -10.70 -4.50
CA TRP A 62 3.79 -11.73 -4.66
C TRP A 62 3.25 -12.98 -5.38
N VAL A 63 2.05 -13.43 -5.03
CA VAL A 63 1.40 -14.56 -5.70
C VAL A 63 1.16 -14.24 -7.18
N THR A 64 0.67 -13.04 -7.50
CA THR A 64 0.48 -12.61 -8.89
C THR A 64 1.81 -12.55 -9.65
N TYR A 65 2.88 -12.05 -9.03
CA TYR A 65 4.20 -12.04 -9.65
C TYR A 65 4.75 -13.45 -9.90
N ILE A 66 4.65 -14.36 -8.93
CA ILE A 66 5.09 -15.76 -9.10
C ILE A 66 4.29 -16.43 -10.22
N ALA A 67 2.97 -16.27 -10.22
CA ALA A 67 2.11 -16.79 -11.28
C ALA A 67 2.51 -16.23 -12.66
N PHE A 68 2.84 -14.94 -12.74
CA PHE A 68 3.33 -14.31 -13.96
C PHE A 68 4.67 -14.89 -14.41
N VAL A 69 5.65 -15.06 -13.52
CA VAL A 69 6.95 -15.65 -13.85
C VAL A 69 6.80 -17.07 -14.36
N VAL A 70 5.96 -17.89 -13.72
CA VAL A 70 5.68 -19.26 -14.15
C VAL A 70 5.03 -19.26 -15.53
N LEU A 71 3.97 -18.48 -15.74
CA LEU A 71 3.28 -18.42 -17.02
C LEU A 71 4.20 -17.90 -18.15
N ALA A 72 4.98 -16.86 -17.86
CA ALA A 72 5.95 -16.31 -18.79
C ALA A 72 7.00 -17.35 -19.20
N SER A 73 7.48 -18.16 -18.26
CA SER A 73 8.45 -19.22 -18.53
C SER A 73 7.89 -20.33 -19.43
N VAL A 74 6.62 -20.70 -19.23
CA VAL A 74 5.94 -21.75 -20.01
C VAL A 74 5.60 -21.27 -21.42
N VAL A 75 5.11 -20.03 -21.56
CA VAL A 75 4.60 -19.51 -22.84
C VAL A 75 5.70 -18.96 -23.74
N TYR A 76 6.68 -18.26 -23.18
CA TYR A 76 7.69 -17.49 -23.95
C TYR A 76 9.12 -18.03 -23.79
N GLY A 77 9.31 -19.09 -23.01
CA GLY A 77 10.60 -19.75 -22.83
C GLY A 77 11.60 -18.96 -21.96
N PRO A 78 12.88 -19.40 -21.93
CA PRO A 78 13.87 -18.94 -20.96
C PRO A 78 14.31 -17.48 -21.15
N ASN A 79 14.15 -16.92 -22.34
CA ASN A 79 14.53 -15.53 -22.63
C ASN A 79 13.68 -14.52 -21.86
N LEU A 80 12.36 -14.77 -21.75
CA LEU A 80 11.49 -13.86 -21.00
C LEU A 80 11.65 -14.07 -19.49
N PHE A 81 11.90 -15.31 -19.06
CA PHE A 81 12.18 -15.63 -17.66
C PHE A 81 13.33 -14.79 -17.09
N GLY A 82 14.48 -14.73 -17.79
CA GLY A 82 15.64 -13.95 -17.34
C GLY A 82 15.35 -12.44 -17.19
N VAL A 83 14.46 -11.88 -18.01
CA VAL A 83 14.08 -10.46 -17.93
C VAL A 83 13.16 -10.19 -16.74
N VAL A 84 12.24 -11.09 -16.43
CA VAL A 84 11.26 -10.91 -15.35
C VAL A 84 11.82 -11.29 -13.98
N THR A 85 12.89 -12.09 -13.93
CA THR A 85 13.64 -12.43 -12.72
C THR A 85 14.90 -11.59 -12.52
N ASP A 86 15.09 -10.56 -13.34
CA ASP A 86 16.20 -9.62 -13.17
C ASP A 86 16.13 -8.93 -11.79
N GLY A 87 17.29 -8.52 -11.27
CA GLY A 87 17.38 -7.89 -9.94
C GLY A 87 16.49 -6.66 -9.79
N SER A 88 16.20 -5.94 -10.89
CA SER A 88 15.30 -4.78 -10.87
C SER A 88 13.86 -5.18 -10.55
N TRP A 89 13.39 -6.30 -11.10
CA TRP A 89 12.06 -6.86 -10.80
C TRP A 89 11.97 -7.37 -9.38
N LEU A 90 12.99 -8.07 -8.90
CA LEU A 90 13.02 -8.54 -7.52
C LEU A 90 13.00 -7.37 -6.54
N ALA A 91 13.81 -6.34 -6.76
CA ALA A 91 13.79 -5.12 -5.95
C ALA A 91 12.43 -4.40 -6.04
N GLY A 92 11.85 -4.30 -7.24
CA GLY A 92 10.55 -3.69 -7.44
C GLY A 92 9.43 -4.42 -6.69
N VAL A 93 9.34 -5.74 -6.83
CA VAL A 93 8.25 -6.55 -6.28
C VAL A 93 8.42 -6.81 -4.78
N PHE A 94 9.63 -7.13 -4.32
CA PHE A 94 9.85 -7.56 -2.94
C PHE A 94 10.32 -6.44 -2.00
N ALA A 95 10.84 -5.32 -2.52
CA ALA A 95 11.17 -4.16 -1.69
C ALA A 95 10.19 -3.00 -1.92
N LEU A 96 10.04 -2.52 -3.15
CA LEU A 96 9.18 -1.37 -3.43
C LEU A 96 7.69 -1.73 -3.30
N GLY A 97 7.27 -2.95 -3.67
CA GLY A 97 5.89 -3.43 -3.52
C GLY A 97 5.37 -3.31 -2.08
N PRO A 98 6.02 -3.92 -1.08
CA PRO A 98 5.65 -3.76 0.33
C PRO A 98 5.70 -2.31 0.82
N ALA A 99 6.68 -1.52 0.37
CA ALA A 99 6.79 -0.10 0.71
C ALA A 99 5.56 0.70 0.24
N VAL A 100 5.18 0.51 -1.03
CA VAL A 100 3.98 1.10 -1.63
C VAL A 100 2.74 0.63 -0.88
N GLY A 101 2.63 -0.66 -0.57
CA GLY A 101 1.49 -1.17 0.18
C GLY A 101 1.35 -0.54 1.55
N LEU A 102 2.45 -0.34 2.28
CA LEU A 102 2.41 0.33 3.57
C LEU A 102 1.97 1.79 3.42
N SER A 103 2.47 2.49 2.39
CA SER A 103 2.06 3.88 2.11
C SER A 103 0.56 4.00 1.82
N SER A 104 0.01 3.04 1.06
CA SER A 104 -1.41 2.92 0.76
C SER A 104 -2.27 2.65 1.99
N VAL A 105 -1.80 1.77 2.88
CA VAL A 105 -2.48 1.49 4.15
C VAL A 105 -2.51 2.74 5.03
N VAL A 106 -1.38 3.41 5.17
CA VAL A 106 -1.26 4.64 5.98
C VAL A 106 -2.20 5.72 5.44
N ALA A 107 -2.22 5.93 4.12
CA ALA A 107 -3.16 6.85 3.48
C ALA A 107 -4.62 6.43 3.75
N GLY A 108 -4.95 5.15 3.58
CA GLY A 108 -6.29 4.61 3.83
C GLY A 108 -6.75 4.81 5.27
N VAL A 109 -5.88 4.56 6.25
CA VAL A 109 -6.16 4.77 7.68
C VAL A 109 -6.40 6.25 7.99
N ILE A 110 -5.54 7.14 7.51
CA ILE A 110 -5.66 8.59 7.74
C ILE A 110 -6.97 9.12 7.12
N VAL A 111 -7.25 8.77 5.87
CA VAL A 111 -8.43 9.26 5.15
C VAL A 111 -9.72 8.70 5.75
N SER A 112 -9.76 7.39 6.04
CA SER A 112 -10.96 6.74 6.61
C SER A 112 -11.31 7.22 8.01
N SER A 113 -10.36 7.79 8.76
CA SER A 113 -10.66 8.48 10.00
C SER A 113 -11.50 9.75 9.79
N ARG A 114 -11.41 10.39 8.61
CA ARG A 114 -12.01 11.70 8.30
C ARG A 114 -13.26 11.65 7.43
N VAL A 115 -13.55 10.51 6.81
CA VAL A 115 -14.73 10.34 5.94
C VAL A 115 -15.62 9.21 6.44
N ASN A 116 -16.87 9.22 6.00
CA ASN A 116 -17.90 8.24 6.36
C ASN A 116 -18.11 7.16 5.30
N ASP A 117 -17.69 7.41 4.06
CA ASP A 117 -17.92 6.52 2.93
C ASP A 117 -16.60 5.85 2.48
N PRO A 118 -16.54 4.50 2.44
CA PRO A 118 -15.32 3.79 2.03
C PRO A 118 -14.87 4.12 0.60
N ARG A 119 -15.80 4.37 -0.33
CA ARG A 119 -15.48 4.69 -1.73
C ARG A 119 -14.82 6.06 -1.82
N VAL A 120 -15.34 7.05 -1.08
CA VAL A 120 -14.69 8.37 -0.98
C VAL A 120 -13.29 8.23 -0.37
N ALA A 121 -13.15 7.39 0.67
CA ALA A 121 -11.86 7.14 1.29
C ALA A 121 -10.85 6.52 0.31
N GLN A 122 -11.29 5.56 -0.50
CA GLN A 122 -10.47 4.91 -1.53
C GLN A 122 -10.07 5.89 -2.63
N GLN A 123 -10.97 6.77 -3.06
CA GLN A 123 -10.65 7.77 -4.08
C GLN A 123 -9.58 8.76 -3.60
N ILE A 124 -9.72 9.27 -2.37
CA ILE A 124 -8.73 10.20 -1.80
C ILE A 124 -7.42 9.47 -1.48
N GLY A 125 -7.48 8.30 -0.84
CA GLY A 125 -6.30 7.50 -0.52
C GLY A 125 -5.59 6.91 -1.75
N GLY A 126 -6.32 6.78 -2.87
CA GLY A 126 -5.79 6.35 -4.17
C GLY A 126 -4.77 7.31 -4.77
N ILE A 127 -4.58 8.50 -4.18
CA ILE A 127 -3.51 9.44 -4.57
C ILE A 127 -2.11 8.81 -4.52
N VAL A 128 -1.92 7.76 -3.71
CA VAL A 128 -0.67 6.97 -3.66
C VAL A 128 -0.33 6.33 -5.02
N VAL A 129 -1.32 6.12 -5.89
CA VAL A 129 -1.13 5.58 -7.25
C VAL A 129 -0.56 6.63 -8.20
N VAL A 130 -0.79 7.93 -7.97
CA VAL A 130 -0.31 9.01 -8.84
C VAL A 130 1.21 8.99 -9.05
N PRO A 131 2.07 8.94 -8.01
CA PRO A 131 3.52 8.86 -8.22
C PRO A 131 3.94 7.58 -8.94
N ILE A 132 3.22 6.47 -8.77
CA ILE A 132 3.47 5.21 -9.48
C ILE A 132 3.22 5.41 -10.98
N ILE A 133 2.13 6.07 -11.36
CA ILE A 133 1.84 6.43 -12.76
C ILE A 133 2.85 7.46 -13.28
N GLY A 134 3.27 8.45 -12.49
CA GLY A 134 4.33 9.37 -12.91
C GLY A 134 5.62 8.63 -13.27
N MET A 135 5.98 7.62 -12.47
CA MET A 135 7.12 6.75 -12.73
C MET A 135 6.93 5.85 -13.96
N THR A 136 5.73 5.34 -14.26
CA THR A 136 5.49 4.58 -15.50
C THR A 136 5.75 5.45 -16.72
N LEU A 137 5.21 6.66 -16.72
CA LEU A 137 5.33 7.59 -17.84
C LEU A 137 6.79 7.99 -18.08
N LEU A 138 7.54 8.25 -17.00
CA LEU A 138 8.99 8.54 -17.07
C LEU A 138 9.84 7.37 -17.58
N GLN A 139 9.45 6.13 -17.29
CA GLN A 139 10.16 4.96 -17.84
C GLN A 139 9.72 4.66 -19.28
N ALA A 140 8.50 5.03 -19.66
CA ALA A 140 7.97 4.83 -21.01
C ALA A 140 8.70 5.69 -22.06
N THR A 141 9.19 6.88 -21.67
CA THR A 141 10.02 7.74 -22.55
C THR A 141 11.41 7.15 -22.83
N GLY A 142 11.84 6.13 -22.07
CA GLY A 142 13.17 5.52 -22.20
C GLY A 142 14.33 6.41 -21.73
N THR A 143 14.04 7.63 -21.25
CA THR A 143 15.04 8.59 -20.77
C THR A 143 15.55 8.27 -19.38
N VAL A 144 14.71 7.62 -18.55
CA VAL A 144 15.07 7.20 -17.19
C VAL A 144 14.73 5.72 -17.05
N LEU A 145 15.77 4.89 -16.92
CA LEU A 145 15.62 3.47 -16.60
C LEU A 145 16.05 3.24 -15.15
N VAL A 146 15.13 2.73 -14.34
CA VAL A 146 15.39 2.50 -12.91
C VAL A 146 15.95 1.10 -12.72
N GLY A 147 17.23 1.03 -12.36
CA GLY A 147 17.90 -0.22 -12.01
C GLY A 147 17.60 -0.67 -10.58
N VAL A 148 18.27 -1.75 -10.16
CA VAL A 148 18.14 -2.36 -8.82
C VAL A 148 18.31 -1.33 -7.69
N SER A 149 19.40 -0.56 -7.74
CA SER A 149 19.71 0.46 -6.73
C SER A 149 18.65 1.56 -6.65
N GLY A 150 18.09 1.96 -7.80
CA GLY A 150 17.02 2.95 -7.84
C GLY A 150 15.72 2.44 -7.21
N PHE A 151 15.34 1.19 -7.48
CA PHE A 151 14.17 0.58 -6.83
C PHE A 151 14.35 0.41 -5.32
N LEU A 152 15.55 0.02 -4.86
CA LEU A 152 15.85 -0.07 -3.43
C LEU A 152 15.83 1.30 -2.75
N LEU A 153 16.39 2.32 -3.39
CA LEU A 153 16.35 3.70 -2.90
C LEU A 153 14.90 4.21 -2.77
N LEU A 154 14.09 4.00 -3.82
CA LEU A 154 12.68 4.35 -3.79
C LEU A 154 11.93 3.59 -2.69
N ALA A 155 12.20 2.29 -2.52
CA ALA A 155 11.60 1.49 -1.46
C ALA A 155 11.95 2.08 -0.08
N ALA A 156 13.20 2.43 0.16
CA ALA A 156 13.65 3.05 1.40
C ALA A 156 12.96 4.41 1.65
N ILE A 157 12.87 5.26 0.63
CA ILE A 157 12.20 6.58 0.73
C ILE A 157 10.71 6.39 1.04
N VAL A 158 10.01 5.52 0.30
CA VAL A 158 8.58 5.27 0.48
C VAL A 158 8.31 4.64 1.85
N LEU A 159 9.15 3.71 2.32
CA LEU A 159 9.06 3.17 3.68
C LEU A 159 9.24 4.26 4.74
N ALA A 160 10.25 5.12 4.59
CA ALA A 160 10.49 6.21 5.53
C ALA A 160 9.28 7.16 5.61
N ILE A 161 8.74 7.56 4.45
CA ILE A 161 7.52 8.37 4.35
C ILE A 161 6.35 7.66 5.02
N SER A 162 6.20 6.35 4.82
CA SER A 162 5.10 5.58 5.39
C SER A 162 5.20 5.46 6.91
N VAL A 163 6.39 5.27 7.47
CA VAL A 163 6.63 5.23 8.92
C VAL A 163 6.32 6.60 9.55
N VAL A 164 6.76 7.69 8.92
CA VAL A 164 6.42 9.05 9.36
C VAL A 164 4.92 9.29 9.24
N GLY A 165 4.31 8.88 8.13
CA GLY A 165 2.87 8.97 7.89
C GLY A 165 2.06 8.21 8.94
N LEU A 166 2.52 7.03 9.37
CA LEU A 166 1.87 6.28 10.45
C LEU A 166 1.91 7.07 11.77
N ARG A 167 3.05 7.70 12.11
CA ARG A 167 3.16 8.54 13.31
C ARG A 167 2.25 9.77 13.23
N ILE A 168 2.16 10.40 12.07
CA ILE A 168 1.20 11.49 11.82
C ILE A 168 -0.22 10.97 11.97
N GLY A 169 -0.53 9.79 11.42
CA GLY A 169 -1.82 9.13 11.57
C GLY A 169 -2.19 8.91 13.03
N VAL A 170 -1.26 8.48 13.88
CA VAL A 170 -1.47 8.34 15.33
C VAL A 170 -1.76 9.69 15.98
N ALA A 171 -0.99 10.73 15.67
CA ALA A 171 -1.22 12.06 16.24
C ALA A 171 -2.54 12.70 15.78
N LEU A 172 -2.97 12.37 14.56
CA LEU A 172 -4.22 12.84 13.97
C LEU A 172 -5.44 12.06 14.44
N PHE A 173 -5.23 10.83 14.90
CA PHE A 173 -6.26 9.94 15.40
C PHE A 173 -6.57 10.29 16.85
N ASP A 174 -7.38 11.33 17.01
CA ASP A 174 -7.83 11.80 18.31
C ASP A 174 -9.09 11.05 18.73
N ARG A 175 -8.98 10.23 19.80
CA ARG A 175 -10.05 9.33 20.26
C ARG A 175 -11.31 10.10 20.65
N GLU A 176 -11.14 11.28 21.22
CA GLU A 176 -12.24 12.09 21.77
C GLU A 176 -12.97 12.86 20.66
N ALA A 177 -12.24 13.36 19.65
CA ALA A 177 -12.84 14.06 18.52
C ALA A 177 -13.63 13.13 17.59
N ILE A 178 -13.21 11.86 17.48
CA ILE A 178 -13.93 10.84 16.70
C ILE A 178 -15.26 10.45 17.35
N LEU A 179 -15.41 10.60 18.66
CA LEU A 179 -16.66 10.30 19.37
C LEU A 179 -17.61 11.51 19.45
N THR A 180 -17.07 12.72 19.54
CA THR A 180 -17.88 13.94 19.78
C THR A 180 -18.39 14.64 18.52
N ARG A 181 -17.69 14.49 17.38
CA ARG A 181 -18.10 15.14 16.11
C ARG A 181 -19.07 14.32 15.25
N TRP A 182 -19.52 13.15 15.71
CA TRP A 182 -20.13 12.15 14.82
C TRP A 182 -21.58 11.88 15.26
N ARG A 183 -22.53 12.32 14.41
CA ARG A 183 -23.96 11.98 14.44
C ARG A 183 -24.31 11.23 13.17
#